data_AF-A0A644YLZ3-F1
#
_entry.id   AF-A0A644YLZ3-F1
#
_cell.length_a   1.000
_cell.length_b   1.000
_cell.length_c   1.000
_cell.angle_alpha   90.00
_cell.angle_beta   90.00
_cell.angle_gamma   90.00
#
_symmetry.space_group_name_H-M   'P 1'
#
loop_
_entity.id
_entity.type
_entity.pdbx_description
1 polymer ?
#
loop_
_entity_poly.entity_id
_entity_poly.type
_entity_poly.pdbx_seq_one_letter_code
_entity_poly.pdbx_strand_id
1 'polypeptide(L)'
;MGKPVKIIDLATDLIRLSGFEPGTDIDIVFTGIRPGEKLFEELLTAEEGTEASRFKKIFVARNNGLPAELPELLEELRQAAEEENGRAIREKLGKLIPHCQVCSEENGK
;
A
#
# COMPACT_ATOMS: atom_id res chain seq x y z
N MET A 1 15.87 1.45 8.83
CA MET A 1 14.76 1.47 9.81
C MET A 1 15.00 0.42 10.89
N GLY A 2 14.20 0.42 11.96
CA GLY A 2 14.20 -0.64 12.98
C GLY A 2 13.63 -1.96 12.45
N LYS A 3 13.37 -2.90 13.36
CA LYS A 3 12.77 -4.19 13.01
C LYS A 3 11.30 -4.01 12.61
N PRO A 4 10.78 -4.80 11.65
CA PRO A 4 9.36 -4.81 11.35
C PRO A 4 8.55 -5.18 12.60
N VAL A 5 7.40 -4.52 12.77
CA VAL A 5 6.49 -4.73 13.90
C VAL A 5 5.26 -5.48 13.40
N LYS A 6 4.86 -6.54 14.09
CA LYS A 6 3.64 -7.28 13.75
C LYS A 6 2.43 -6.55 14.32
N ILE A 7 1.35 -6.49 13.54
CA ILE A 7 0.10 -5.82 13.95
C ILE A 7 -0.51 -6.48 15.19
N ILE A 8 -0.41 -7.82 15.32
CA ILE A 8 -0.89 -8.54 16.51
C ILE A 8 -0.15 -8.15 17.79
N ASP A 9 1.17 -7.95 17.71
CA ASP A 9 1.98 -7.54 18.86
C ASP A 9 1.59 -6.12 19.28
N LEU A 10 1.45 -5.22 18.30
CA LEU A 10 1.00 -3.84 18.54
C LEU A 10 -0.39 -3.80 19.21
N ALA A 11 -1.36 -4.57 18.73
CA ALA A 11 -2.70 -4.62 19.32
C ALA A 11 -2.67 -5.14 20.77
N THR A 12 -1.88 -6.19 21.02
CA THR A 12 -1.70 -6.76 22.37
C THR A 12 -1.07 -5.74 23.33
N ASP A 13 -0.04 -5.02 22.86
CA ASP A 13 0.65 -4.01 23.64
C ASP A 13 -0.29 -2.83 23.98
N LEU A 14 -1.12 -2.39 23.04
CA LEU A 14 -2.10 -1.33 23.27
C LEU A 14 -3.14 -1.70 24.34
N ILE A 15 -3.63 -2.94 24.31
CA ILE A 15 -4.58 -3.44 25.32
C ILE A 15 -3.93 -3.44 26.71
N ARG A 16 -2.70 -3.96 26.82
CA ARG A 16 -1.94 -3.98 28.09
C ARG A 16 -1.63 -2.58 28.62
N LEU A 17 -1.21 -1.68 27.73
CA LEU A 17 -0.92 -0.28 28.09
C LEU A 17 -2.17 0.47 28.58
N SER A 18 -3.35 -0.01 28.20
CA SER A 18 -4.64 0.51 28.66
C SER A 18 -5.09 -0.08 29.99
N GLY A 19 -4.32 -0.99 30.59
CA GLY A 19 -4.62 -1.63 31.88
C GLY A 19 -5.49 -2.88 31.79
N PHE A 20 -5.69 -3.44 30.60
CA PHE A 20 -6.53 -4.61 30.35
C PHE A 20 -5.69 -5.84 29.96
N GLU A 21 -6.24 -7.02 30.18
CA GLU A 21 -5.66 -8.29 29.75
C GLU A 21 -6.25 -8.74 28.40
N PRO A 22 -5.40 -8.87 27.34
CA PRO A 22 -5.82 -9.38 26.04
C PRO A 22 -6.36 -10.81 26.13
N GLY A 23 -7.55 -11.05 25.58
CA GLY A 23 -8.24 -12.35 25.62
C GLY A 23 -8.99 -12.65 26.93
N THR A 24 -8.93 -11.75 27.92
CA THR A 24 -9.77 -11.81 29.14
C THR A 24 -10.74 -10.63 29.17
N ASP A 25 -10.20 -9.41 29.12
CA ASP A 25 -10.98 -8.18 29.18
C ASP A 25 -11.38 -7.69 27.78
N ILE A 26 -10.51 -7.92 26.80
CA ILE A 26 -10.68 -7.48 25.40
C ILE A 26 -10.26 -8.59 24.45
N ASP A 27 -11.19 -9.08 23.64
CA ASP A 27 -10.94 -10.08 22.61
C ASP A 27 -10.24 -9.50 21.37
N ILE A 28 -9.39 -10.31 20.75
CA ILE A 28 -8.78 -10.01 19.44
C ILE A 28 -9.41 -10.92 18.39
N VAL A 29 -10.13 -10.32 17.43
CA VAL A 29 -10.80 -11.04 16.35
C VAL A 29 -10.06 -10.80 15.03
N PHE A 30 -9.68 -11.89 14.35
CA PHE A 30 -9.06 -11.82 13.02
C PHE A 30 -10.14 -11.73 11.94
N THR A 31 -10.28 -10.58 11.30
CA THR A 31 -11.28 -10.34 10.24
C THR A 31 -10.78 -10.68 8.83
N GLY A 32 -9.52 -11.13 8.71
CA GLY A 32 -8.88 -11.36 7.41
C GLY A 32 -8.41 -10.06 6.75
N ILE A 33 -7.83 -10.21 5.55
CA ILE A 33 -7.28 -9.11 4.77
C ILE A 33 -8.36 -8.49 3.88
N ARG A 34 -8.43 -7.16 3.80
CA ARG A 34 -9.37 -6.47 2.91
C ARG A 34 -8.81 -6.44 1.47
N PRO A 35 -9.68 -6.35 0.44
CA PRO A 35 -9.23 -6.23 -0.94
C PRO A 35 -8.24 -5.07 -1.11
N GLY A 36 -7.08 -5.35 -1.70
CA GLY A 36 -6.02 -4.37 -1.93
C GLY A 36 -5.06 -4.14 -0.76
N GLU A 37 -5.26 -4.76 0.41
CA GLU A 37 -4.30 -4.69 1.51
C GLU A 37 -3.10 -5.63 1.28
N LYS A 38 -1.94 -5.26 1.87
CA LYS A 38 -0.72 -6.06 1.88
C LYS A 38 -0.46 -6.62 3.28
N LEU A 39 0.07 -7.84 3.35
CA LEU A 39 0.48 -8.46 4.63
C LEU A 39 1.79 -7.90 5.19
N PHE A 40 2.65 -7.38 4.32
CA PHE A 40 3.88 -6.71 4.69
C PHE A 40 4.14 -5.57 3.70
N GLU A 41 4.75 -4.50 4.19
CA GLU A 41 5.22 -3.40 3.36
C GLU A 41 6.69 -3.61 2.99
N GLU A 42 7.03 -3.23 1.76
CA GLU A 42 8.41 -3.15 1.30
C GLU A 42 8.91 -1.74 1.56
N LEU A 43 10.11 -1.60 2.14
CA LEU A 43 10.68 -0.27 2.38
C LEU A 43 10.97 0.46 1.07
N LEU A 44 11.39 -0.29 0.07
CA LEU A 44 11.77 0.12 -1.27
C LEU A 44 11.53 -1.10 -2.17
N THR A 45 10.92 -0.91 -3.33
CA THR A 45 10.83 -1.99 -4.32
C THR A 45 12.22 -2.26 -4.90
N ALA A 46 12.46 -3.49 -5.37
CA ALA A 46 13.76 -3.87 -5.94
C ALA A 46 14.16 -3.01 -7.17
N GLU A 47 13.17 -2.38 -7.81
CA GLU A 47 13.30 -1.61 -9.05
C GLU A 47 13.63 -0.13 -8.80
N GLU A 48 13.28 0.41 -7.61
CA GLU A 48 13.49 1.82 -7.23
C GLU A 48 14.93 2.15 -6.80
N GLY A 49 15.81 1.14 -6.77
CA GLY A 49 17.26 1.21 -6.60
C GLY A 49 17.80 2.42 -5.82
N THR A 50 18.10 2.27 -4.54
CA THR A 50 18.50 3.40 -3.70
C THR A 50 20.00 3.68 -3.65
N GLU A 51 20.31 4.96 -3.46
CA GLU A 51 21.66 5.43 -3.18
C GLU A 51 21.77 5.90 -1.72
N ALA A 52 22.87 5.54 -1.06
CA ALA A 52 23.15 6.00 0.28
C ALA A 52 23.49 7.50 0.26
N SER A 53 22.82 8.29 1.09
CA SER A 53 23.24 9.67 1.32
C SER A 53 24.45 9.72 2.28
N ARG A 54 25.00 10.93 2.49
CA ARG A 54 26.01 11.18 3.53
C ARG A 54 25.54 10.84 4.96
N PHE A 55 24.24 10.71 5.19
CA PHE A 55 23.67 10.36 6.49
C PHE A 55 23.24 8.89 6.52
N LYS A 56 23.73 8.14 7.53
CA LYS A 56 23.51 6.68 7.67
C LYS A 56 22.05 6.22 7.74
N LYS A 57 21.09 7.13 7.95
CA LYS A 57 19.66 6.81 8.06
C LYS A 57 18.82 7.36 6.91
N ILE A 58 19.45 7.99 5.90
CA ILE A 58 18.75 8.63 4.79
C ILE A 58 19.23 8.01 3.48
N PHE A 59 18.27 7.51 2.71
CA PHE A 59 18.47 6.91 1.39
C PHE A 59 17.77 7.77 0.34
N VAL A 60 18.34 7.85 -0.85
CA VAL A 60 17.79 8.59 -1.99
C VAL A 60 17.26 7.56 -2.99
N ALA A 61 15.97 7.64 -3.32
CA ALA A 61 15.36 6.83 -4.36
C ALA A 61 15.78 7.34 -5.74
N ARG A 62 16.09 6.43 -6.67
CA ARG A 62 16.34 6.84 -8.06
C ARG A 62 15.01 7.13 -8.74
N ASN A 63 14.92 8.34 -9.28
CA ASN A 63 13.77 8.74 -10.09
C ASN A 63 14.04 8.32 -11.54
N ASN A 64 13.24 7.40 -12.07
CA ASN A 64 13.35 6.91 -13.44
C ASN A 64 12.75 7.87 -14.49
N GLY A 65 12.37 9.09 -14.07
CA GLY A 65 11.68 10.06 -14.92
C GLY A 65 10.21 9.70 -15.12
N LEU A 66 9.47 10.61 -15.73
CA LEU A 66 8.05 10.42 -16.05
C LEU A 66 7.91 10.10 -17.54
N PRO A 67 6.98 9.21 -17.94
CA PRO A 67 6.71 8.94 -19.34
C PRO A 67 6.17 10.19 -20.03
N ALA A 68 6.49 10.37 -21.31
CA ALA A 68 6.04 11.52 -22.09
C ALA A 68 4.51 11.55 -22.23
N GLU A 69 3.89 10.37 -22.26
CA GLU A 69 2.44 10.20 -22.36
C GLU A 69 1.66 10.53 -21.06
N LEU A 70 2.36 10.86 -19.96
CA LEU A 70 1.71 11.08 -18.66
C LEU A 70 0.55 12.11 -18.69
N PRO A 71 0.68 13.29 -19.35
CA PRO A 71 -0.42 14.25 -19.40
C PRO A 71 -1.68 13.71 -20.07
N GLU A 72 -1.52 12.92 -21.14
CA GLU A 72 -2.63 12.31 -21.88
C GLU A 72 -3.32 11.25 -21.02
N LEU A 73 -2.53 10.37 -20.38
CA LEU A 73 -3.05 9.33 -19.50
C LEU A 73 -3.78 9.90 -18.26
N LEU A 74 -3.32 11.04 -17.72
CA LEU A 74 -3.99 11.73 -16.62
C LEU A 74 -5.34 12.31 -17.04
N GLU A 75 -5.43 12.86 -18.26
CA GLU A 75 -6.68 13.39 -18.78
C GLU A 75 -7.71 12.28 -19.04
N GLU A 76 -7.27 11.14 -19.57
CA GLU A 76 -8.13 9.95 -19.71
C GLU A 76 -8.63 9.43 -18.34
N LEU A 77 -7.77 9.43 -17.32
CA LEU A 77 -8.14 9.04 -15.97
C LEU A 77 -9.13 10.03 -15.35
N ARG A 78 -8.96 11.34 -15.58
CA ARG A 78 -9.88 12.39 -15.13
C ARG A 78 -11.28 12.18 -15.72
N GLN A 79 -11.36 11.94 -17.02
CA GLN A 79 -12.64 11.68 -17.69
C GLN A 79 -13.34 10.44 -17.13
N ALA A 80 -12.59 9.33 -16.96
CA ALA A 80 -13.14 8.12 -16.35
C ALA A 80 -13.63 8.32 -14.91
N ALA A 81 -13.00 9.22 -14.15
CA ALA A 81 -13.42 9.59 -12.80
C ALA A 81 -14.68 10.47 -12.79
N GLU A 82 -14.79 11.42 -13.73
CA GLU A 82 -15.99 12.27 -13.88
C GLU A 82 -17.22 11.50 -14.32
N GLU A 83 -17.02 10.41 -15.06
CA GLU A 83 -18.06 9.46 -15.45
C GLU A 83 -18.35 8.38 -14.38
N GLU A 84 -17.67 8.44 -13.22
CA GLU A 84 -17.75 7.45 -12.13
C GLU A 84 -17.52 5.99 -12.58
N ASN A 85 -16.75 5.79 -13.66
CA ASN A 85 -16.53 4.48 -14.27
C ASN A 85 -15.38 3.73 -13.58
N GLY A 86 -15.69 3.06 -12.46
CA GLY A 86 -14.71 2.33 -11.65
C GLY A 86 -13.88 1.29 -12.40
N ARG A 87 -14.42 0.67 -13.46
CA ARG A 87 -13.67 -0.29 -14.29
C ARG A 87 -12.64 0.43 -15.16
N ALA A 88 -13.04 1.50 -15.83
CA ALA A 88 -12.14 2.31 -16.65
C ALA A 88 -11.02 2.93 -15.80
N ILE A 89 -11.33 3.43 -14.60
CA ILE A 89 -10.34 3.96 -13.65
C ILE A 89 -9.27 2.91 -13.34
N ARG A 90 -9.69 1.69 -12.98
CA ARG A 90 -8.76 0.58 -12.66
C ARG A 90 -7.88 0.20 -13.85
N GLU A 91 -8.46 0.16 -15.06
CA GLU A 91 -7.70 -0.14 -16.28
C GLU A 91 -6.66 0.94 -16.59
N LYS A 92 -7.05 2.22 -16.53
CA LYS A 92 -6.15 3.36 -16.79
C LYS A 92 -5.05 3.46 -15.74
N LEU A 93 -5.35 3.21 -14.46
CA LEU A 93 -4.35 3.12 -13.40
C LEU A 93 -3.35 1.98 -13.63
N GLY A 94 -3.82 0.81 -14.10
CA GLY A 94 -2.94 -0.30 -14.44
C GLY A 94 -1.98 0.01 -15.59
N LYS A 95 -2.38 0.86 -16.55
CA LYS A 95 -1.50 1.36 -17.63
C LYS A 95 -0.47 2.36 -17.13
N LEU A 96 -0.85 3.22 -16.19
CA LEU A 96 0.02 4.25 -15.60
C LEU A 96 1.07 3.70 -14.65
N ILE A 97 0.75 2.63 -13.93
CA ILE A 97 1.59 2.07 -12.87
C ILE A 97 1.90 0.61 -13.22
N PRO A 98 3.04 0.33 -13.88
CA PRO A 98 3.37 -1.00 -14.42
C PRO A 98 3.35 -2.13 -13.39
N HIS A 99 3.62 -1.82 -12.12
CA HIS A 99 3.69 -2.77 -11.02
C HIS A 99 2.42 -2.78 -10.14
N CYS A 100 1.36 -2.10 -10.58
CA CYS A 100 0.11 -2.04 -9.84
C CYS A 100 -0.64 -3.37 -9.96
N GLN A 101 -0.74 -4.08 -8.84
CA GLN A 101 -1.67 -5.19 -8.69
C GLN A 101 -3.05 -4.62 -8.36
N VAL A 102 -3.79 -4.20 -9.38
CA VAL A 102 -5.17 -3.81 -9.19
C VAL A 102 -5.97 -5.08 -8.91
N CYS A 103 -6.38 -5.28 -7.65
CA CYS A 103 -7.27 -6.39 -7.29
C CYS A 103 -8.55 -6.30 -8.15
N SER A 104 -8.70 -7.26 -9.06
CA SER A 104 -9.96 -7.57 -9.72
C SER A 104 -10.92 -8.07 -8.64
N GLU A 105 -12.09 -7.43 -8.54
CA GLU A 105 -13.20 -7.94 -7.74
C GLU A 105 -13.77 -9.19 -8.43
N GLU A 106 -13.11 -10.32 -8.27
CA GLU A 106 -13.70 -11.63 -8.53
C GLU A 106 -13.27 -12.60 -7.42
N ASN A 107 -14.13 -12.67 -6.40
CA ASN A 107 -14.62 -13.91 -5.77
C ASN A 107 -15.24 -13.58 -4.40
N GLY A 108 -16.41 -12.93 -4.43
CA GLY A 108 -17.38 -13.08 -3.36
C GLY A 108 -18.04 -14.45 -3.51
N LYS A 109 -17.64 -15.40 -2.65
CA LYS A 109 -18.53 -16.50 -2.27
C LYS A 109 -19.63 -15.95 -1.38
#